data_AF-A0A6V7LFQ9-F1
#
_entry.id   AF-A0A6V7LFQ9-F1
#
_cell.length_a   1.000
_cell.length_b   1.000
_cell.length_c   1.000
_cell.angle_alpha   90.00
_cell.angle_beta   90.00
_cell.angle_gamma   90.00
#
_symmetry.space_group_name_H-M   'P 1'
#
loop_
_entity.id
_entity.type
_entity.pdbx_description
1 polymer ?
#
loop_
_entity_poly.entity_id
_entity_poly.type
_entity_poly.pdbx_seq_one_letter_code
_entity_poly.pdbx_strand_id
1 'polypeptide(L)'
;NLMNDMEKREIQYVNVQTRAEVLISEGHPASKTIEAYSSAMLKACSWLLQLTHCLEVHLKHAAESQQFFKEITQAEHWLSKQDEILNTIYSQSEFSIPEGERLQAGLNELRDEITSHEQQVQRLLEQAQTIVPMKQRRQPVTRPLQVTCICEYREANMTIEKNEQCTLYDNSGRVKWRVKNSQ
;
A
#
# COMPACT_ATOMS: atom_id res chain seq x y z
N ASN A 1 -9.68 10.75 -15.66
CA ASN A 1 -9.57 9.68 -14.63
C ASN A 1 -8.94 8.53 -15.39
N LEU A 2 -7.73 8.10 -15.01
CA LEU A 2 -6.88 7.21 -15.81
C LEU A 2 -7.62 5.94 -16.29
N MET A 3 -8.44 5.33 -15.43
CA MET A 3 -9.24 4.14 -15.79
C MET A 3 -10.26 4.44 -16.90
N ASN A 4 -11.01 5.53 -16.76
CA ASN A 4 -11.99 5.97 -17.77
C ASN A 4 -11.30 6.31 -19.11
N ASP A 5 -10.12 6.91 -19.06
CA ASP A 5 -9.34 7.23 -20.26
C ASP A 5 -8.79 5.95 -20.94
N MET A 6 -8.50 4.90 -20.16
CA MET A 6 -8.11 3.58 -20.68
C MET A 6 -9.30 2.84 -21.31
N GLU A 7 -10.45 2.78 -20.64
CA GLU A 7 -11.68 2.15 -21.17
C GLU A 7 -12.09 2.75 -22.52
N LYS A 8 -12.02 4.08 -22.66
CA LYS A 8 -12.30 4.76 -23.94
C LYS A 8 -11.33 4.36 -25.05
N ARG A 9 -10.06 4.14 -24.72
CA ARG A 9 -9.03 3.74 -25.68
C ARG A 9 -9.07 2.25 -26.01
N GLU A 10 -9.65 1.42 -25.14
CA GLU A 10 -9.78 -0.02 -25.35
C GLU A 10 -10.53 -0.34 -26.65
N ILE A 11 -11.63 0.36 -26.92
CA ILE A 11 -12.40 0.18 -28.17
C ILE A 11 -11.53 0.47 -29.40
N GLN A 12 -10.74 1.56 -29.36
CA GLN A 12 -9.85 1.92 -30.45
C GLN A 12 -8.73 0.89 -30.62
N TYR A 13 -8.15 0.43 -29.51
CA TYR A 13 -7.13 -0.62 -29.50
C TYR A 13 -7.64 -1.92 -30.14
N VAL A 14 -8.82 -2.40 -29.71
CA VAL A 14 -9.44 -3.62 -30.25
C VAL A 14 -9.68 -3.48 -31.75
N ASN A 15 -10.26 -2.37 -32.20
CA ASN A 15 -10.50 -2.13 -33.63
C ASN A 15 -9.21 -2.17 -34.47
N VAL A 16 -8.12 -1.59 -33.96
CA VAL A 16 -6.82 -1.61 -34.66
C VAL A 16 -6.24 -3.02 -34.70
N GLN A 17 -6.32 -3.78 -33.61
CA GLN A 17 -5.83 -5.17 -33.57
C GLN A 17 -6.63 -6.08 -34.51
N THR A 18 -7.97 -6.02 -34.46
CA THR A 18 -8.83 -6.82 -35.36
C THR A 18 -8.54 -6.52 -36.82
N ARG A 19 -8.33 -5.24 -37.18
CA ARG A 19 -7.97 -4.87 -38.56
C ARG A 19 -6.58 -5.36 -38.94
N ALA A 20 -5.62 -5.35 -38.01
CA ALA A 20 -4.29 -5.90 -38.25
C ALA A 20 -4.36 -7.42 -38.52
N GLU A 21 -5.12 -8.16 -37.72
CA GLU A 21 -5.34 -9.61 -37.89
C GLU A 21 -5.96 -9.95 -39.25
N VAL A 22 -7.00 -9.21 -39.67
CA VAL A 22 -7.62 -9.37 -41.00
C VAL A 22 -6.59 -9.18 -42.11
N LEU A 23 -5.87 -8.05 -42.12
CA LEU A 23 -4.86 -7.77 -43.15
C LEU A 23 -3.74 -8.82 -43.20
N ILE A 24 -3.32 -9.34 -42.03
CA ILE A 24 -2.34 -10.41 -41.95
C ILE A 24 -2.89 -11.70 -42.57
N SER A 25 -4.12 -12.08 -42.21
CA SER A 25 -4.77 -13.30 -42.72
C SER A 25 -5.06 -13.28 -44.23
N GLU A 26 -5.34 -12.09 -44.79
CA GLU A 26 -5.55 -11.90 -46.23
C GLU A 26 -4.24 -11.85 -47.05
N GLY A 27 -3.09 -12.00 -46.39
CA GLY A 27 -1.79 -12.05 -47.07
C GLY A 27 -1.31 -10.68 -47.57
N HIS A 28 -1.66 -9.60 -46.86
CA HIS A 28 -1.27 -8.24 -47.24
C HIS A 28 0.26 -8.13 -47.46
N PRO A 29 0.75 -7.41 -48.49
CA PRO A 29 2.19 -7.34 -48.79
C PRO A 29 3.06 -6.82 -47.64
N ALA A 30 2.47 -6.04 -46.73
CA ALA A 30 3.13 -5.50 -45.54
C ALA A 30 2.87 -6.28 -44.23
N SER A 31 2.36 -7.53 -44.28
CA SER A 31 1.98 -8.29 -43.08
C SER A 31 3.06 -8.35 -42.00
N LYS A 32 4.33 -8.52 -42.37
CA LYS A 32 5.45 -8.53 -41.40
C LYS A 32 5.55 -7.23 -40.59
N THR A 33 5.36 -6.08 -41.26
CA THR A 33 5.38 -4.77 -40.61
C THR A 33 4.16 -4.59 -39.71
N ILE A 34 2.97 -4.97 -40.20
CA ILE A 34 1.72 -4.91 -39.45
C ILE A 34 1.82 -5.75 -38.17
N GLU A 35 2.34 -6.98 -38.27
CA GLU A 35 2.57 -7.89 -37.16
C GLU A 35 3.55 -7.30 -36.12
N ALA A 36 4.65 -6.70 -36.58
CA ALA A 36 5.62 -6.06 -35.68
C ALA A 36 5.00 -4.91 -34.87
N TYR A 37 4.23 -4.02 -35.51
CA TYR A 37 3.55 -2.92 -34.82
C TYR A 37 2.40 -3.41 -33.92
N SER A 38 1.62 -4.40 -34.37
CA SER A 38 0.57 -5.04 -33.57
C SER A 38 1.14 -5.66 -32.29
N SER A 39 2.26 -6.39 -32.41
CA SER A 39 2.98 -6.97 -31.26
C SER A 39 3.53 -5.89 -30.32
N ALA A 40 4.10 -4.80 -30.85
CA ALA A 40 4.58 -3.68 -30.03
C ALA A 40 3.43 -3.01 -29.27
N MET A 41 2.27 -2.84 -29.91
CA MET A 41 1.07 -2.27 -29.28
C MET A 41 0.52 -3.18 -28.18
N LEU A 42 0.48 -4.49 -28.41
CA LEU A 42 0.08 -5.48 -27.40
C LEU A 42 1.01 -5.43 -26.17
N LYS A 43 2.33 -5.38 -26.38
CA LYS A 43 3.32 -5.25 -25.30
C LYS A 43 3.12 -3.96 -24.50
N ALA A 44 2.91 -2.82 -25.17
CA ALA A 44 2.67 -1.55 -24.50
C ALA A 44 1.36 -1.56 -23.69
N CYS A 45 0.30 -2.17 -24.23
CA CYS A 45 -0.98 -2.30 -23.55
C CYS A 45 -0.87 -3.19 -22.30
N SER A 46 -0.24 -4.37 -22.44
CA SER A 46 0.04 -5.27 -21.32
C SER A 46 0.86 -4.58 -20.23
N TRP A 47 1.91 -3.84 -20.61
CA TRP A 47 2.74 -3.12 -19.64
C TRP A 47 1.96 -2.01 -18.93
N LEU A 48 1.11 -1.28 -19.64
CA LEU A 48 0.24 -0.26 -19.04
C LEU A 48 -0.70 -0.88 -17.98
N LEU A 49 -1.26 -2.07 -18.23
CA LEU A 49 -2.09 -2.79 -17.26
C LEU A 49 -1.31 -3.20 -16.01
N GLN A 50 -0.05 -3.64 -16.16
CA GLN A 50 0.81 -3.94 -15.00
C GLN A 50 1.08 -2.66 -14.17
N LEU A 51 1.30 -1.52 -14.82
CA LEU A 51 1.50 -0.24 -14.14
C LEU A 51 0.23 0.26 -13.43
N THR A 52 -0.94 0.11 -14.03
CA THR A 52 -2.20 0.52 -13.37
C THR A 52 -2.52 -0.36 -12.17
N HIS A 53 -2.25 -1.67 -12.26
CA HIS A 53 -2.32 -2.56 -11.11
C HIS A 53 -1.36 -2.13 -9.98
N CYS A 54 -0.12 -1.77 -10.31
CA CYS A 54 0.82 -1.25 -9.33
C CYS A 54 0.31 0.02 -8.66
N LEU A 55 -0.23 0.95 -9.45
CA LEU A 55 -0.80 2.20 -8.94
C LEU A 55 -1.93 1.92 -7.95
N GLU A 56 -2.87 1.03 -8.29
CA GLU A 56 -3.96 0.63 -7.40
C GLU A 56 -3.44 0.08 -6.07
N VAL A 57 -2.50 -0.87 -6.13
CA VAL A 57 -1.88 -1.45 -4.94
C VAL A 57 -1.14 -0.41 -4.10
N HIS A 58 -0.42 0.52 -4.73
CA HIS A 58 0.27 1.61 -4.02
C HIS A 58 -0.71 2.59 -3.36
N LEU A 59 -1.82 2.93 -4.02
CA LEU A 59 -2.85 3.80 -3.46
C LEU A 59 -3.55 3.15 -2.27
N LYS A 60 -3.87 1.86 -2.38
CA LYS A 60 -4.43 1.06 -1.26
C LYS A 60 -3.49 1.09 -0.05
N HIS A 61 -2.23 0.73 -0.25
CA HIS A 61 -1.22 0.76 0.81
C HIS A 61 -1.04 2.15 1.44
N ALA A 62 -1.09 3.22 0.64
CA ALA A 62 -0.97 4.58 1.14
C ALA A 62 -2.17 4.98 2.00
N ALA A 63 -3.39 4.64 1.57
CA ALA A 63 -4.61 4.88 2.32
C ALA A 63 -4.64 4.10 3.64
N GLU A 64 -4.31 2.81 3.61
CA GLU A 64 -4.22 1.95 4.80
C GLU A 64 -3.18 2.49 5.79
N SER A 65 -1.99 2.86 5.31
CA SER A 65 -0.95 3.45 6.17
C SER A 65 -1.39 4.77 6.79
N GLN A 66 -2.01 5.67 6.03
CA GLN A 66 -2.49 6.95 6.54
C GLN A 66 -3.57 6.76 7.61
N GLN A 67 -4.54 5.89 7.35
CA GLN A 67 -5.62 5.60 8.28
C GLN A 67 -5.08 4.96 9.56
N PHE A 68 -4.19 3.97 9.43
CA PHE A 68 -3.57 3.31 10.57
C PHE A 68 -2.84 4.30 11.49
N PHE A 69 -1.96 5.15 10.94
CA PHE A 69 -1.23 6.11 11.77
C PHE A 69 -2.14 7.18 12.39
N LYS A 70 -3.25 7.52 11.74
CA LYS A 70 -4.27 8.40 12.33
C LYS A 70 -4.92 7.74 13.56
N GLU A 71 -5.29 6.46 13.47
CA GLU A 71 -5.87 5.72 14.58
C GLU A 71 -4.88 5.52 15.74
N ILE A 72 -3.59 5.28 15.44
CA ILE A 72 -2.52 5.22 16.45
C ILE A 72 -2.45 6.54 17.22
N THR A 73 -2.34 7.68 16.53
CA THR A 73 -2.29 8.99 17.19
C THR A 73 -3.54 9.27 18.02
N GLN A 74 -4.72 8.84 17.56
CA GLN A 74 -5.95 8.97 18.33
C GLN A 74 -5.92 8.13 19.60
N ALA A 75 -5.46 6.88 19.53
CA ALA A 75 -5.34 5.97 20.66
C ALA A 75 -4.29 6.48 21.67
N GLU A 76 -3.13 6.93 21.19
CA GLU A 76 -2.08 7.54 22.03
C GLU A 76 -2.60 8.77 22.77
N HIS A 77 -3.30 9.67 22.08
CA HIS A 77 -3.90 10.86 22.69
C HIS A 77 -4.96 10.51 23.73
N TRP A 78 -5.79 9.50 23.46
CA TRP A 78 -6.80 9.03 24.40
C TRP A 78 -6.14 8.46 25.66
N LEU A 79 -5.16 7.57 25.52
CA LEU A 79 -4.41 6.98 26.63
C LEU A 79 -3.69 8.06 27.46
N SER A 80 -3.07 9.04 26.81
CA SER A 80 -2.39 10.14 27.48
C SER A 80 -3.35 10.97 28.36
N LYS A 81 -4.60 11.15 27.94
CA LYS A 81 -5.61 11.83 28.77
C LYS A 81 -6.00 11.02 29.99
N GLN A 82 -6.13 9.70 29.85
CA GLN A 82 -6.44 8.85 31.00
C GLN A 82 -5.30 8.84 32.02
N ASP A 83 -4.05 8.81 31.54
CA ASP A 83 -2.87 8.97 32.39
C ASP A 83 -2.84 10.32 33.10
N GLU A 84 -3.17 11.42 32.41
CA GLU A 84 -3.26 12.75 33.02
C GLU A 84 -4.35 12.81 34.11
N ILE A 85 -5.53 12.23 33.85
CA ILE A 85 -6.63 12.15 34.82
C ILE A 85 -6.21 11.37 36.07
N LEU A 86 -5.54 10.22 35.90
CA LEU A 86 -5.00 9.42 37.01
C LEU A 86 -4.01 10.22 37.86
N ASN A 87 -3.11 10.96 37.21
CA ASN A 87 -2.07 11.73 37.87
C ASN A 87 -2.56 13.07 38.47
N THR A 88 -3.78 13.52 38.17
CA THR A 88 -4.32 14.80 38.64
C THR A 88 -5.51 14.63 39.57
N ILE A 89 -6.60 14.02 39.09
CA ILE A 89 -7.86 13.88 39.84
C ILE A 89 -7.73 12.79 40.90
N TYR A 90 -7.10 11.68 40.54
CA TYR A 90 -7.04 10.47 41.38
C TYR A 90 -5.73 10.31 42.16
N SER A 91 -4.81 11.28 42.10
CA SER A 91 -3.54 11.27 42.83
C SER A 91 -3.60 11.94 44.21
N GLN A 92 -4.79 12.38 44.65
CA GLN A 92 -4.98 13.09 45.92
C GLN A 92 -4.79 12.16 47.13
N SER A 93 -4.01 12.59 48.12
CA SER A 93 -3.72 11.82 49.34
C SER A 93 -4.62 12.17 50.53
N GLU A 94 -5.37 13.27 50.46
CA GLU A 94 -6.24 13.74 51.54
C GLU A 94 -7.65 14.01 51.01
N PHE A 95 -8.64 13.34 51.59
CA PHE A 95 -10.05 13.50 51.23
C PHE A 95 -10.95 13.09 52.40
N SER A 96 -12.16 13.62 52.43
CA SER A 96 -13.21 13.15 53.36
C SER A 96 -13.75 11.79 52.91
N ILE A 97 -14.41 11.05 53.81
CA ILE A 97 -14.98 9.72 53.47
C ILE A 97 -15.92 9.80 52.25
N PRO A 98 -16.89 10.75 52.17
CA PRO A 98 -17.79 10.84 51.00
C PRO A 98 -17.04 11.16 49.69
N GLU A 99 -15.96 11.95 49.77
CA GLU A 99 -15.13 12.27 48.63
C GLU A 99 -14.34 11.05 48.15
N GLY A 100 -13.80 10.26 49.08
CA GLY A 100 -13.10 9.01 48.79
C GLY A 100 -14.00 7.99 48.09
N GLU A 101 -15.24 7.82 48.55
CA GLU A 101 -16.23 6.94 47.89
C GLU A 101 -16.52 7.38 46.45
N ARG A 102 -16.63 8.70 46.22
CA ARG A 102 -16.81 9.27 44.87
C ARG A 102 -15.60 9.04 43.97
N LEU A 103 -14.39 9.27 44.48
CA LEU A 103 -13.15 9.02 43.73
C LEU A 103 -13.01 7.53 43.38
N GLN A 104 -13.34 6.63 44.32
CA GLN A 104 -13.32 5.19 44.08
C GLN A 104 -14.33 4.77 43.00
N ALA A 105 -15.54 5.33 43.00
CA ALA A 105 -16.52 5.06 41.95
C ALA A 105 -16.00 5.51 40.57
N GLY A 106 -15.44 6.71 40.47
CA GLY A 106 -14.86 7.22 39.23
C GLY A 106 -13.65 6.39 38.73
N LEU A 107 -12.79 5.90 39.64
CA LEU A 107 -11.70 5.00 39.26
C LEU A 107 -12.19 3.67 38.67
N ASN A 108 -13.30 3.13 39.19
CA ASN A 108 -13.91 1.92 38.63
C ASN A 108 -14.46 2.17 37.22
N GLU A 109 -15.12 3.31 37.00
CA GLU A 109 -15.60 3.71 35.67
C GLU A 109 -14.44 3.88 34.69
N LEU A 110 -13.38 4.58 35.10
CA LEU A 110 -12.18 4.76 34.29
C LEU A 110 -11.49 3.43 33.95
N ARG A 111 -11.41 2.50 34.90
CA ARG A 111 -10.92 1.13 34.63
C ARG A 111 -11.75 0.45 33.55
N ASP A 112 -13.08 0.55 33.63
CA ASP A 112 -13.98 -0.09 32.68
C ASP A 112 -13.84 0.55 31.28
N GLU A 113 -13.65 1.87 31.19
CA GLU A 113 -13.33 2.57 29.94
C GLU A 113 -12.00 2.09 29.33
N ILE A 114 -10.94 2.01 30.12
CA ILE A 114 -9.61 1.50 29.68
C ILE A 114 -9.72 0.06 29.21
N THR A 115 -10.44 -0.78 29.95
CA THR A 115 -10.67 -2.18 29.58
C THR A 115 -11.46 -2.28 28.27
N SER A 116 -12.45 -1.41 28.05
CA SER A 116 -13.18 -1.36 26.78
C SER A 116 -12.28 -0.93 25.60
N HIS A 117 -11.28 -0.08 25.86
CA HIS A 117 -10.33 0.38 24.83
C HIS A 117 -9.28 -0.69 24.45
N GLU A 118 -9.09 -1.73 25.26
CA GLU A 118 -8.14 -2.82 25.00
C GLU A 118 -8.37 -3.47 23.63
N GLN A 119 -9.63 -3.70 23.25
CA GLN A 119 -9.98 -4.29 21.95
C GLN A 119 -9.54 -3.43 20.76
N GLN A 120 -9.57 -2.10 20.91
CA GLN A 120 -9.09 -1.19 19.87
C GLN A 120 -7.57 -1.29 19.73
N VAL A 121 -6.83 -1.33 20.85
CA VAL A 121 -5.37 -1.47 20.85
C VAL A 121 -4.96 -2.82 20.25
N GLN A 122 -5.66 -3.91 20.59
CA GLN A 122 -5.40 -5.22 20.02
C GLN A 122 -5.60 -5.23 18.50
N ARG A 123 -6.68 -4.64 18.00
CA ARG A 123 -6.93 -4.50 16.57
C ARG A 123 -5.80 -3.73 15.86
N LEU A 124 -5.33 -2.64 16.47
CA LEU A 124 -4.20 -1.86 15.93
C LEU A 124 -2.92 -2.68 15.90
N LEU A 125 -2.67 -3.51 16.92
CA LEU A 125 -1.51 -4.42 16.95
C LEU A 125 -1.55 -5.45 15.82
N GLU A 126 -2.71 -6.04 15.57
CA GLU A 126 -2.91 -6.99 14.46
C GLU A 126 -2.73 -6.30 13.11
N GLN A 127 -3.33 -5.11 12.92
CA GLN A 127 -3.17 -4.34 11.70
C GLN A 127 -1.72 -3.95 11.43
N ALA A 128 -0.95 -3.59 12.46
CA ALA A 128 0.45 -3.17 12.33
C ALA A 128 1.33 -4.19 11.60
N GLN A 129 1.02 -5.49 11.70
CA GLN A 129 1.77 -6.57 11.03
C GLN A 129 1.63 -6.54 9.50
N THR A 130 0.59 -5.90 8.99
CA THR A 130 0.25 -5.83 7.56
C THR A 130 0.60 -4.49 6.92
N ILE A 131 0.87 -3.45 7.72
CA ILE A 131 1.15 -2.11 7.22
C ILE A 131 2.53 -2.05 6.55
N VAL A 132 2.53 -1.74 5.26
CA VAL A 132 3.77 -1.61 4.49
C VAL A 132 4.56 -0.35 4.88
N PRO A 133 5.90 -0.40 4.90
CA PRO A 133 6.74 0.71 5.37
C PRO A 133 6.86 1.83 4.32
N MET A 134 5.83 2.67 4.21
CA MET A 134 5.77 3.75 3.22
C MET A 134 6.94 4.75 3.33
N LYS A 135 7.39 5.06 4.55
CA LYS A 135 8.52 5.98 4.78
C LYS A 135 9.82 5.46 4.16
N GLN A 136 10.04 4.14 4.20
CA GLN A 136 11.26 3.50 3.67
C GLN A 136 11.37 3.63 2.15
N ARG A 137 10.24 3.71 1.42
CA ARG A 137 10.23 3.93 -0.04
C ARG A 137 10.84 5.28 -0.46
N ARG A 138 10.86 6.26 0.46
CA ARG A 138 11.38 7.62 0.22
C ARG A 138 12.80 7.84 0.72
N GLN A 139 13.35 6.89 1.48
CA GLN A 139 14.68 7.01 2.07
C GLN A 139 15.70 6.23 1.24
N PRO A 140 16.92 6.76 1.07
CA PRO A 140 18.00 6.02 0.43
C PRO A 140 18.27 4.68 1.12
N VAL A 141 18.46 3.64 0.33
CA VAL A 141 18.84 2.31 0.83
C VAL A 141 20.31 2.31 1.22
N THR A 142 20.60 1.98 2.48
CA THR A 142 21.98 1.91 3.01
C THR A 142 22.57 0.51 3.00
N ARG A 143 21.74 -0.52 2.88
CA ARG A 143 22.11 -1.94 2.84
C ARG A 143 21.11 -2.73 2.00
N PRO A 144 21.47 -3.88 1.40
CA PRO A 144 20.53 -4.69 0.64
C PRO A 144 19.27 -5.04 1.42
N LEU A 145 18.11 -4.92 0.78
CA LEU A 145 16.78 -5.14 1.39
C LEU A 145 15.96 -6.11 0.55
N GLN A 146 15.16 -6.95 1.19
CA GLN A 146 14.17 -7.76 0.49
C GLN A 146 12.95 -6.91 0.11
N VAL A 147 12.50 -7.05 -1.14
CA VAL A 147 11.32 -6.37 -1.68
C VAL A 147 10.47 -7.36 -2.46
N THR A 148 9.15 -7.20 -2.37
CA THR A 148 8.18 -8.01 -3.11
C THR A 148 7.74 -7.30 -4.38
N CYS A 149 7.73 -8.01 -5.51
CA CYS A 149 7.24 -7.46 -6.76
C CYS A 149 5.71 -7.45 -6.84
N ILE A 150 5.15 -6.29 -7.20
CA ILE A 150 3.69 -6.08 -7.26
C ILE A 150 3.11 -6.61 -8.57
N CYS A 151 3.89 -6.51 -9.65
CA CYS A 151 3.49 -6.87 -11.00
C CYS A 151 4.58 -7.66 -11.68
N GLU A 152 4.23 -8.24 -12.82
CA GLU A 152 5.17 -8.91 -13.69
C GLU A 152 6.02 -7.89 -14.46
N TYR A 153 7.32 -8.16 -14.57
CA TYR A 153 8.26 -7.34 -15.33
C TYR A 153 9.09 -8.22 -16.26
N ARG A 154 9.12 -7.90 -17.55
CA ARG A 154 9.94 -8.60 -18.55
C ARG A 154 10.75 -7.61 -19.39
N GLU A 155 12.06 -7.73 -19.31
CA GLU A 155 13.03 -7.06 -20.17
C GLU A 155 14.02 -8.12 -20.71
N ALA A 156 14.80 -7.80 -21.75
CA ALA A 156 15.62 -8.78 -22.48
C ALA A 156 16.58 -9.61 -21.61
N ASN A 157 16.99 -9.08 -20.46
CA ASN A 157 17.92 -9.70 -19.51
C ASN A 157 17.33 -9.95 -18.13
N MET A 158 16.03 -9.68 -17.91
CA MET A 158 15.42 -9.81 -16.59
C MET A 158 13.92 -10.11 -16.69
N THR A 159 13.51 -11.20 -16.08
CA THR A 159 12.10 -11.54 -15.87
C THR A 159 11.85 -11.63 -14.37
N ILE A 160 10.79 -10.96 -13.92
CA ILE A 160 10.36 -10.97 -12.53
C ILE A 160 8.87 -11.27 -12.49
N GLU A 161 8.51 -12.30 -11.74
CA GLU A 161 7.12 -12.72 -11.59
C GLU A 161 6.41 -11.90 -10.50
N LYS A 162 5.08 -11.86 -10.59
CA LYS A 162 4.26 -11.23 -9.53
C LYS A 162 4.49 -11.96 -8.20
N ASN A 163 4.63 -11.18 -7.12
CA ASN A 163 4.94 -11.63 -5.76
C ASN A 163 6.35 -12.24 -5.57
N GLU A 164 7.20 -12.22 -6.59
CA GLU A 164 8.59 -12.65 -6.44
C GLU A 164 9.34 -11.75 -5.45
N GLN A 165 10.19 -12.37 -4.62
CA GLN A 165 11.11 -11.65 -3.74
C GLN A 165 12.37 -11.29 -4.51
N CYS A 166 12.74 -10.01 -4.48
CA CYS A 166 13.96 -9.48 -5.05
C CYS A 166 14.79 -8.78 -3.97
N THR A 167 16.09 -8.70 -4.22
CA THR A 167 16.99 -7.90 -3.38
C THR A 167 17.20 -6.51 -4.00
N LEU A 168 16.77 -5.47 -3.29
CA LEU A 168 17.00 -4.06 -3.61
C LEU A 168 18.37 -3.61 -3.09
N TYR A 169 19.22 -3.11 -3.98
CA TYR A 169 20.56 -2.63 -3.63
C TYR A 169 20.69 -1.11 -3.69
N ASP A 170 19.93 -0.44 -4.55
CA ASP A 170 19.97 1.01 -4.66
C ASP A 170 18.62 1.55 -5.19
N ASN A 171 18.14 2.61 -4.56
CA ASN A 171 16.92 3.33 -4.93
C ASN A 171 17.17 4.82 -5.20
N SER A 172 18.43 5.23 -5.42
CA SER A 172 18.79 6.62 -5.74
C SER A 172 18.17 7.13 -7.06
N GLY A 173 17.89 6.21 -8.00
CA GLY A 173 17.25 6.53 -9.26
C GLY A 173 15.78 6.92 -9.07
N ARG A 174 15.37 8.03 -9.71
CA ARG A 174 13.98 8.55 -9.63
C ARG A 174 12.92 7.62 -10.24
N VAL A 175 13.32 6.81 -11.23
CA VAL A 175 12.39 5.99 -12.04
C VAL A 175 12.77 4.52 -12.08
N LYS A 176 14.07 4.20 -11.90
CA LYS A 176 14.60 2.84 -11.94
C LYS A 176 15.43 2.59 -10.70
N TRP A 177 15.26 1.43 -10.11
CA TRP A 177 16.04 0.95 -8.97
C TRP A 177 16.93 -0.21 -9.40
N ARG A 178 18.04 -0.39 -8.69
CA ARG A 178 18.93 -1.52 -8.91
C ARG A 178 18.49 -2.68 -8.03
N VAL A 179 17.92 -3.69 -8.66
CA VAL A 179 17.40 -4.90 -8.02
C VAL A 179 18.09 -6.13 -8.60
N LYS A 180 18.11 -7.22 -7.83
CA LYS A 180 18.49 -8.56 -8.30
C LYS A 180 17.36 -9.52 -7.95
N ASN A 181 16.88 -10.28 -8.93
CA ASN A 181 15.96 -11.38 -8.70
C ASN A 181 16.70 -12.60 -8.11
N SER A 182 16.00 -13.70 -7.87
CA SER A 182 16.61 -14.90 -7.27
C SER A 182 17.49 -15.71 -8.24
N GLN A 183 17.57 -15.30 -9.51
CA GLN A 183 18.31 -15.99 -10.58
C GLN A 183 19.78 -15.51 -10.67
#